data_AF-A0A9J7KP97-F1
#
_entry.id   AF-A0A9J7KP97-F1
#
_cell.length_a   1.000
_cell.length_b   1.000
_cell.length_c   1.000
_cell.angle_alpha   90.00
_cell.angle_beta   90.00
_cell.angle_gamma   90.00
#
_symmetry.space_group_name_H-M   'P 1'
#
loop_
_entity.id
_entity.type
_entity.pdbx_description
1 polymer ?
#
loop_
_entity_poly.entity_id
_entity_poly.type
_entity_poly.pdbx_seq_one_letter_code
_entity_poly.pdbx_strand_id
1 'polypeptide(L)'
;MTRLPFLSFLLMATLAVLKSSAALELCSSDQDCIVANGYGSCCAPRVSFFSPVPQCKPATEGGEVCFLESNNLPYPMKRPSPFFICPCASGLVCRRVGHPVLGRCGPQAK
;
A
#
# COMPACT_ATOMS: atom_id res chain seq x y z
N MET A 1 4.49 24.23 -46.51
CA MET A 1 3.58 23.80 -45.41
C MET A 1 4.00 22.40 -44.96
N THR A 2 4.77 22.23 -43.88
CA THR A 2 5.01 20.93 -43.17
C THR A 2 6.03 21.08 -42.02
N ARG A 3 5.65 21.72 -40.90
CA ARG A 3 6.47 21.73 -39.66
C ARG A 3 5.63 21.65 -38.38
N LEU A 4 4.55 20.86 -38.38
CA LEU A 4 3.69 20.67 -37.19
C LEU A 4 3.66 19.25 -36.55
N PRO A 5 4.16 18.14 -37.13
CA PRO A 5 3.95 16.82 -36.48
C PRO A 5 4.95 16.52 -35.35
N PHE A 6 6.15 17.12 -35.37
CA PHE A 6 7.21 16.80 -34.40
C PHE A 6 6.96 17.39 -33.01
N LEU A 7 6.32 18.56 -32.92
CA LEU A 7 6.02 19.22 -31.65
C LEU A 7 4.93 18.49 -30.86
N SER A 8 3.99 17.83 -31.55
CA SER A 8 2.90 17.06 -30.92
C SER A 8 3.40 15.75 -30.31
N PHE A 9 4.34 15.06 -30.97
CA PHE A 9 4.93 13.82 -30.44
C PHE A 9 5.79 14.06 -29.19
N LEU A 10 6.52 15.17 -29.12
CA LEU A 10 7.32 15.54 -27.96
C LEU A 10 6.45 15.90 -26.73
N LEU A 11 5.25 16.44 -26.94
CA LEU A 11 4.34 16.80 -25.85
C LEU A 11 3.63 15.59 -25.22
N MET A 12 3.39 14.53 -26.00
CA MET A 12 2.81 13.27 -25.48
C MET A 12 3.82 12.43 -24.69
N ALA A 13 5.11 12.51 -25.03
CA ALA A 13 6.16 11.74 -24.35
C ALA A 13 6.43 12.24 -22.92
N THR A 14 6.23 13.53 -22.63
CA THR A 14 6.44 14.08 -21.28
C THR A 14 5.32 13.71 -20.30
N LEU A 15 4.09 13.52 -20.78
CA LEU A 15 2.95 13.12 -19.93
C LEU A 15 3.00 11.65 -19.50
N ALA A 16 3.69 10.78 -20.25
CA ALA A 16 3.81 9.36 -19.91
C ALA A 16 4.79 9.07 -18.76
N VAL A 17 5.68 10.02 -18.43
CA VAL A 17 6.73 9.83 -17.41
C VAL A 17 6.23 10.14 -15.99
N LEU A 18 5.07 10.80 -15.83
CA LEU A 18 4.52 11.12 -14.49
C LEU A 18 3.84 9.95 -13.76
N LYS A 19 3.70 8.77 -14.38
CA LYS A 19 3.03 7.60 -13.76
C LYS A 19 3.95 6.65 -13.00
N SER A 20 5.17 7.07 -12.68
CA SER A 20 6.14 6.26 -11.93
C SER A 20 6.79 7.03 -10.79
N SER A 21 6.01 7.86 -10.10
CA SER A 21 6.39 8.27 -8.76
C SER A 21 6.08 7.13 -7.79
N ALA A 22 7.04 6.22 -7.64
CA ALA A 22 7.34 5.62 -6.34
C ALA A 22 7.84 6.74 -5.39
N ALA A 23 7.04 7.80 -5.26
CA ALA A 23 7.30 8.89 -4.34
C ALA A 23 7.34 8.26 -2.96
N LEU A 24 8.32 8.70 -2.17
CA LEU A 24 8.28 8.56 -0.73
C LEU A 24 7.03 9.30 -0.22
N GLU A 25 5.85 8.71 -0.37
CA GLU A 25 4.61 9.24 0.20
C GLU A 25 4.64 8.92 1.68
N LEU A 26 5.35 9.79 2.40
CA LEU A 26 5.16 9.99 3.82
C LEU A 26 3.66 10.17 4.05
N CYS A 27 3.13 9.41 5.00
CA CYS A 27 1.71 9.41 5.31
C CYS A 27 1.50 9.70 6.80
N SER A 28 0.34 10.26 7.12
CA SER A 28 -0.09 10.46 8.50
C SER A 28 -1.28 9.56 8.86
N SER A 29 -2.01 9.06 7.85
CA SER A 29 -3.16 8.19 8.03
C SER A 29 -3.33 7.21 6.85
N ASP A 30 -4.10 6.15 7.05
CA ASP A 30 -4.45 5.23 5.96
C ASP A 30 -5.24 5.95 4.86
N GLN A 31 -6.00 6.99 5.21
CA GLN A 31 -6.80 7.74 4.24
C GLN A 31 -5.93 8.41 3.17
N ASP A 32 -4.75 8.92 3.54
CA ASP A 32 -3.79 9.51 2.60
C ASP A 32 -3.42 8.48 1.51
N CYS A 33 -3.20 7.23 1.94
CA CYS A 33 -2.79 6.14 1.09
C CYS A 33 -3.95 5.54 0.30
N ILE A 34 -5.16 5.51 0.86
CA ILE A 34 -6.37 5.02 0.18
C ILE A 34 -6.73 5.95 -0.99
N VAL A 35 -6.60 7.27 -0.80
CA VAL A 35 -6.87 8.26 -1.85
C VAL A 35 -5.86 8.11 -3.00
N ALA A 36 -4.59 7.83 -2.68
CA ALA A 36 -3.54 7.67 -3.69
C ALA A 36 -3.54 6.29 -4.38
N ASN A 37 -3.73 5.22 -3.62
CA ASN A 37 -3.45 3.83 -4.06
C ASN A 37 -4.68 2.90 -4.01
N GLY A 38 -5.80 3.35 -3.46
CA GLY A 38 -7.03 2.57 -3.33
C GLY A 38 -7.19 1.84 -2.00
N TYR A 39 -8.40 1.29 -1.79
CA TYR A 39 -8.78 0.61 -0.56
C TYR A 39 -7.91 -0.63 -0.30
N GLY A 40 -7.53 -0.84 0.96
CA GLY A 40 -6.56 -1.85 1.40
C GLY A 40 -5.14 -1.30 1.58
N SER A 41 -4.80 -0.17 0.95
CA SER A 41 -3.53 0.51 1.20
C SER A 41 -3.50 1.10 2.61
N CYS A 42 -2.32 1.10 3.24
CA CYS A 42 -2.17 1.58 4.60
C CYS A 42 -0.93 2.44 4.80
N CYS A 43 -0.95 3.24 5.86
CA CYS A 43 0.17 4.03 6.30
C CYS A 43 0.97 3.24 7.34
N ALA A 44 2.12 2.68 6.94
CA ALA A 44 2.91 1.81 7.80
C ALA A 44 4.39 2.18 7.77
N PRO A 45 5.12 2.00 8.90
CA PRO A 45 6.54 2.27 8.96
C PRO A 45 7.31 1.39 7.98
N ARG A 46 8.41 1.95 7.46
CA ARG A 46 9.43 1.15 6.77
C ARG A 46 10.06 0.15 7.72
N VAL A 47 10.40 -1.03 7.19
CA VAL A 47 11.27 -2.00 7.87
C VAL A 47 12.70 -1.44 7.93
N SER A 48 12.97 -0.56 8.90
CA SER A 48 14.29 0.04 9.12
C SER A 48 14.63 0.04 10.59
N PHE A 49 15.89 -0.27 10.90
CA PHE A 49 16.42 -0.37 12.25
C PHE A 49 16.58 0.99 12.94
N PHE A 50 16.73 2.08 12.18
CA PHE A 50 17.18 3.38 12.70
C PHE A 50 16.10 4.46 12.79
N SER A 51 14.96 4.32 12.09
CA SER A 51 13.80 5.21 12.27
C SER A 51 12.56 4.65 11.55
N PRO A 52 11.43 4.44 12.24
CA PRO A 52 10.18 4.00 11.63
C PRO A 52 9.52 5.19 10.91
N VAL A 53 9.97 5.46 9.68
CA VAL A 53 9.34 6.49 8.84
C VAL A 53 8.08 5.90 8.20
N PRO A 54 6.88 6.45 8.48
CA PRO A 54 5.62 5.96 7.93
C PRO A 54 5.52 6.30 6.45
N GLN A 55 5.11 5.32 5.66
CA GLN A 55 4.90 5.49 4.23
C GLN A 55 3.65 4.74 3.78
N CYS A 56 3.10 5.17 2.65
CA CYS A 56 2.06 4.41 1.99
C CYS A 56 2.61 3.07 1.51
N LYS A 57 1.88 2.01 1.85
CA LYS A 57 2.17 0.63 1.46
C LYS A 57 0.90 0.01 0.87
N PRO A 58 1.05 -0.88 -0.12
CA PRO A 58 -0.07 -1.59 -0.70
C PRO A 58 -0.67 -2.58 0.31
N ALA A 59 -1.91 -3.00 0.05
CA ALA A 59 -2.56 -4.08 0.77
C ALA A 59 -1.75 -5.39 0.63
N THR A 60 -1.83 -6.26 1.64
CA THR A 60 -1.18 -7.57 1.59
C THR A 60 -2.00 -8.56 0.77
N GLU A 61 -1.37 -9.20 -0.21
CA GLU A 61 -2.05 -10.06 -1.19
C GLU A 61 -2.33 -11.47 -0.65
N GLY A 62 -3.14 -12.23 -1.38
CA GLY A 62 -3.46 -13.61 -1.04
C GLY A 62 -2.22 -14.51 -0.95
N GLY A 63 -2.07 -15.22 0.17
CA GLY A 63 -0.95 -16.11 0.45
C GLY A 63 0.27 -15.43 1.07
N GLU A 64 0.33 -14.09 1.09
CA GLU A 64 1.40 -13.34 1.73
C GLU A 64 1.29 -13.32 3.25
N VAL A 65 2.42 -13.06 3.92
CA VAL A 65 2.52 -13.03 5.39
C VAL A 65 1.83 -11.79 5.94
N CYS A 66 1.09 -11.96 7.02
CA CYS A 66 0.39 -10.89 7.73
C CYS A 66 0.52 -11.07 9.25
N PHE A 67 0.30 -10.00 10.02
CA PHE A 67 0.18 -10.08 11.47
C PHE A 67 -1.26 -10.43 11.85
N LEU A 68 -1.45 -11.43 12.71
CA LEU A 68 -2.79 -11.83 13.15
C LEU A 68 -3.51 -10.70 13.91
N GLU A 69 -2.75 -9.90 14.64
CA GLU A 69 -3.28 -8.74 15.39
C GLU A 69 -3.84 -7.65 14.46
N SER A 70 -3.40 -7.60 13.20
CA SER A 70 -3.96 -6.65 12.22
C SER A 70 -5.45 -6.87 11.97
N ASN A 71 -5.99 -8.08 12.23
CA ASN A 71 -7.43 -8.33 12.13
C ASN A 71 -8.26 -7.59 13.19
N ASN A 72 -7.64 -7.20 14.32
CA ASN A 72 -8.30 -6.51 15.43
C ASN A 72 -8.12 -4.99 15.35
N LEU A 73 -7.31 -4.50 14.41
CA LEU A 73 -7.11 -3.08 14.23
C LEU A 73 -8.28 -2.46 13.46
N PRO A 74 -8.70 -1.24 13.83
CA PRO A 74 -9.65 -0.49 13.02
C PRO A 74 -9.00 -0.13 11.68
N TYR A 75 -9.70 -0.36 10.59
CA TYR A 75 -9.31 0.10 9.26
C TYR A 75 -10.44 0.93 8.65
N PRO A 76 -10.19 2.13 8.11
CA PRO A 76 -8.88 2.81 8.02
C PRO A 76 -8.38 3.39 9.37
N MET A 77 -7.07 3.37 9.58
CA MET A 77 -6.44 4.01 10.74
C MET A 77 -6.25 5.53 10.54
N LYS A 78 -6.52 6.30 11.60
CA LYS A 78 -6.30 7.77 11.64
C LYS A 78 -4.86 8.18 11.98
N ARG A 79 -3.98 7.21 12.19
CA ARG A 79 -2.56 7.35 12.54
C ARG A 79 -1.78 6.26 11.82
N PRO A 80 -0.45 6.37 11.69
CA PRO A 80 0.35 5.30 11.13
C PRO A 80 0.16 4.00 11.91
N SER A 81 0.04 2.89 11.19
CA SER A 81 -0.03 1.55 11.74
C SER A 81 1.22 1.25 12.59
N PRO A 82 1.07 0.59 13.75
CA PRO A 82 2.21 0.12 14.53
C PRO A 82 2.94 -1.05 13.84
N PHE A 83 2.32 -1.67 12.84
CA PHE A 83 2.88 -2.80 12.12
C PHE A 83 3.52 -2.36 10.80
N PHE A 84 4.62 -3.02 10.45
CA PHE A 84 5.30 -2.79 9.18
C PHE A 84 4.54 -3.36 7.97
N ILE A 85 3.53 -4.21 8.17
CA ILE A 85 2.76 -4.87 7.10
C ILE A 85 1.32 -4.35 7.15
N CYS A 86 0.75 -4.07 5.98
CA CYS A 86 -0.62 -3.61 5.86
C CYS A 86 -1.64 -4.72 6.16
N PRO A 87 -2.92 -4.37 6.34
CA PRO A 87 -4.00 -5.35 6.33
C PRO A 87 -4.03 -6.13 5.00
N CYS A 88 -4.66 -7.30 5.05
CA CYS A 88 -4.94 -8.06 3.84
C CYS A 88 -5.85 -7.27 2.89
N ALA A 89 -5.69 -7.50 1.58
CA ALA A 89 -6.55 -6.90 0.55
C ALA A 89 -8.03 -7.22 0.76
N SER A 90 -8.90 -6.42 0.15
CA SER A 90 -10.37 -6.56 0.25
C SER A 90 -10.85 -8.00 0.07
N GLY A 91 -11.64 -8.49 1.04
CA GLY A 91 -12.19 -9.85 1.03
C GLY A 91 -11.25 -10.93 1.57
N LEU A 92 -10.03 -10.57 1.99
CA LEU A 92 -9.08 -11.46 2.64
C LEU A 92 -8.98 -11.15 4.14
N VAL A 93 -8.65 -12.16 4.93
CA VAL A 93 -8.37 -12.06 6.37
C VAL A 93 -7.04 -12.73 6.69
N CYS A 94 -6.33 -12.24 7.70
CA CYS A 94 -5.10 -12.87 8.13
C CYS A 94 -5.40 -14.18 8.88
N ARG A 95 -5.01 -15.33 8.33
CA ARG A 95 -5.27 -16.65 8.92
C ARG A 95 -4.01 -17.26 9.51
N ARG A 96 -4.11 -17.83 10.71
CA ARG A 96 -2.97 -18.45 11.40
C ARG A 96 -2.41 -19.63 10.59
N VAL A 97 -1.08 -19.66 10.44
CA VAL A 97 -0.34 -20.74 9.75
C VAL A 97 0.76 -21.35 10.63
N GLY A 98 0.40 -21.75 11.86
CA GLY A 98 1.31 -22.41 12.79
C GLY A 98 2.20 -21.49 13.65
N HIS A 99 2.29 -20.20 13.32
CA HIS A 99 2.96 -19.19 14.17
C HIS A 99 1.95 -18.47 15.07
N PRO A 100 2.28 -18.12 16.34
CA PRO A 100 1.32 -17.52 17.27
C PRO A 100 0.85 -16.11 16.85
N VAL A 101 1.73 -15.35 16.20
CA VAL A 101 1.49 -13.93 15.82
C VAL A 101 1.44 -13.67 14.31
N LEU A 102 1.87 -14.64 13.49
CA LEU A 102 1.91 -14.50 12.04
C LEU A 102 0.88 -15.42 11.39
N GLY A 103 0.30 -14.91 10.30
CA GLY A 103 -0.63 -15.62 9.45
C GLY A 103 -0.28 -15.47 7.98
N ARG A 104 -1.19 -15.94 7.14
CA ARG A 104 -1.22 -15.60 5.72
C ARG A 104 -2.59 -15.07 5.33
N CYS A 105 -2.61 -14.11 4.42
CA CYS A 105 -3.86 -13.58 3.89
C CYS A 105 -4.56 -14.66 3.06
N GLY A 106 -5.84 -14.88 3.34
CA GLY A 106 -6.65 -15.84 2.62
C GLY A 106 -8.12 -15.48 2.71
N PRO A 107 -9.00 -16.18 1.97
CA PRO A 107 -10.43 -15.92 2.01
C PRO A 107 -10.95 -16.09 3.45
N GLN A 108 -11.90 -15.23 3.81
CA GLN A 108 -12.64 -15.38 5.07
C GLN A 108 -13.30 -16.76 5.07
N ALA A 109 -12.99 -17.57 6.08
CA ALA A 109 -13.67 -18.85 6.27
C ALA A 109 -15.13 -18.56 6.61
N LYS A 110 -16.03 -19.25 5.92
CA LYS A 110 -17.48 -19.14 6.11
C LYS A 110 -17.92 -19.89 7.37
#